data_AF-A0A2E8CE52-F1
#
_entry.id   AF-A0A2E8CE52-F1
#
_cell.length_a   1.000
_cell.length_b   1.000
_cell.length_c   1.000
_cell.angle_alpha   90.00
_cell.angle_beta   90.00
_cell.angle_gamma   90.00
#
_symmetry.space_group_name_H-M   'P 1'
#
loop_
_entity.id
_entity.type
_entity.pdbx_description
1 polymer ?
#
loop_
_entity_poly.entity_id
_entity_poly.type
_entity_poly.pdbx_seq_one_letter_code
_entity_poly.pdbx_strand_id
1 'polypeptide(L)'
;MKNVLAQYEITAEIRNDCLLSLAGSIPIGESLVELWVKALDFRRATDLVKATLDPVHSEKIKIWVCENCSEEVEEYFAVCWSCGTISN
;
A
#
# COMPACT_ATOMS: atom_id res chain seq x y z
N MET A 1 -1.97 3.83 -6.54
CA MET A 1 -1.11 4.96 -6.98
C MET A 1 -1.51 5.56 -8.33
N LYS A 2 -1.73 4.78 -9.40
CA LYS A 2 -2.22 5.30 -10.70
C LYS A 2 -3.44 6.24 -10.57
N ASN A 3 -4.44 5.84 -9.78
CA ASN A 3 -5.64 6.66 -9.55
C ASN A 3 -5.34 7.97 -8.82
N VAL A 4 -4.41 7.95 -7.84
CA VAL A 4 -3.97 9.16 -7.13
C VAL A 4 -3.35 10.13 -8.13
N LEU A 5 -2.40 9.66 -8.95
CA LEU A 5 -1.78 10.50 -9.98
C LEU A 5 -2.80 11.07 -10.98
N ALA A 6 -3.81 10.28 -11.36
CA ALA A 6 -4.88 10.74 -12.26
C ALA A 6 -5.71 11.89 -11.68
N GLN A 7 -5.93 11.93 -10.35
CA GLN A 7 -6.61 13.06 -9.68
C GLN A 7 -5.83 14.38 -9.81
N TYR A 8 -4.52 14.31 -10.04
CA TYR A 8 -3.64 15.47 -10.29
C TYR A 8 -3.33 15.67 -11.78
N GLU A 9 -4.13 15.06 -12.66
CA GLU A 9 -4.00 15.14 -14.13
C GLU A 9 -2.69 14.54 -14.67
N ILE A 10 -2.05 13.65 -13.91
CA ILE A 10 -0.85 12.92 -14.34
C ILE A 10 -1.29 11.56 -14.89
N THR A 11 -1.09 11.36 -16.19
CA THR A 11 -1.35 10.07 -16.83
C THR A 11 -0.23 9.10 -16.49
N ALA A 12 -0.60 7.93 -15.95
CA ALA A 12 0.35 6.87 -15.62
C ALA A 12 -0.06 5.52 -16.24
N GLU A 13 0.95 4.74 -16.62
CA GLU A 13 0.83 3.37 -17.11
C GLU A 13 1.37 2.41 -16.05
N ILE A 14 0.69 1.29 -15.83
CA ILE A 14 1.20 0.21 -14.98
C ILE A 14 1.76 -0.85 -15.91
N ARG A 15 2.97 -1.32 -15.63
CA ARG A 15 3.61 -2.43 -16.34
C ARG A 15 3.95 -3.55 -15.38
N ASN A 16 4.03 -4.76 -15.91
CA ASN A 16 4.45 -5.97 -15.19
C ASN A 16 3.56 -6.33 -13.98
N ASP A 17 2.30 -5.88 -13.95
CA ASP A 17 1.36 -6.10 -12.83
C ASP A 17 1.01 -7.57 -12.58
N CYS A 18 1.22 -8.43 -13.57
CA CYS A 18 1.02 -9.87 -13.47
C CYS A 18 2.31 -10.69 -13.43
N LEU A 19 3.49 -10.06 -13.50
CA LEU A 19 4.76 -10.80 -13.62
C LEU A 19 5.32 -11.24 -12.27
N LEU A 20 4.89 -10.62 -11.18
CA LEU A 20 5.34 -10.99 -9.84
C LEU A 20 4.98 -12.43 -9.48
N SER A 21 3.89 -12.99 -10.02
CA SER A 21 3.51 -14.40 -9.81
C SER A 21 4.48 -15.39 -10.45
N LEU A 22 5.34 -14.92 -11.37
CA LEU A 22 6.40 -15.70 -11.99
C LEU A 22 7.74 -15.51 -11.28
N ALA A 23 7.77 -14.84 -10.12
CA ALA A 23 8.98 -14.66 -9.33
C ALA A 23 9.67 -16.00 -9.07
N GLY A 24 10.98 -16.05 -9.36
CA GLY A 24 11.79 -17.27 -9.30
C GLY A 24 11.92 -18.02 -10.63
N SER A 25 11.03 -17.79 -11.59
CA SER A 25 11.16 -18.27 -12.98
C SER A 25 11.79 -17.23 -13.92
N ILE A 26 11.73 -15.96 -13.54
CA ILE A 26 12.38 -14.82 -14.21
C ILE A 26 13.18 -13.99 -13.20
N PRO A 27 14.15 -13.16 -13.66
CA PRO A 27 14.89 -12.26 -12.77
C PRO A 27 13.95 -11.35 -11.97
N ILE A 28 14.24 -11.16 -10.68
CA ILE A 28 13.38 -10.38 -9.78
C ILE A 28 13.14 -8.95 -10.27
N GLY A 29 14.15 -8.32 -10.88
CA GLY A 29 14.01 -6.95 -11.41
C GLY A 29 12.99 -6.84 -12.54
N GLU A 30 12.77 -7.91 -13.29
CA GLU A 30 11.82 -7.97 -14.41
C GLU A 30 10.41 -8.39 -13.95
N SER A 31 10.26 -8.91 -12.73
CA SER A 31 8.97 -9.28 -12.17
C SER A 31 8.32 -8.19 -11.31
N LEU A 32 9.02 -7.08 -11.07
CA LEU A 32 8.49 -5.96 -10.29
C LEU A 32 7.45 -5.18 -11.09
N VAL A 33 6.40 -4.78 -10.38
CA VAL A 33 5.39 -3.86 -10.93
C VAL A 33 6.00 -2.47 -11.07
N GLU A 34 5.82 -1.87 -12.24
CA GLU A 34 6.36 -0.55 -12.55
C GLU A 34 5.24 0.46 -12.81
N LEU A 35 5.43 1.69 -12.36
CA LEU A 35 4.53 2.81 -12.62
C LEU A 35 5.25 3.84 -13.50
N TRP A 36 4.82 3.94 -14.75
CA TRP A 36 5.42 4.80 -15.75
C TRP A 36 4.62 6.08 -15.93
N VAL A 37 5.33 7.20 -16.06
CA VAL A 37 4.76 8.52 -16.39
C VAL A 37 5.57 9.16 -17.50
N LYS A 38 5.04 10.21 -18.13
CA LYS A 38 5.83 11.02 -19.06
C LYS A 38 7.01 11.63 -18.33
N ALA A 39 8.14 11.79 -19.02
CA ALA A 39 9.36 12.37 -18.43
C ALA A 39 9.12 13.76 -17.82
N LEU A 40 8.26 14.57 -18.43
CA LEU A 40 7.87 15.89 -17.93
C LEU A 40 7.15 15.85 -16.58
N ASP A 41 6.45 14.76 -16.29
CA ASP A 41 5.68 14.56 -15.06
C ASP A 41 6.49 13.84 -13.96
N PHE A 42 7.67 13.31 -14.28
CA PHE A 42 8.42 12.42 -13.38
C PHE A 42 8.66 13.02 -12.00
N ARG A 43 9.13 14.27 -11.95
CA ARG A 43 9.39 14.96 -10.68
C ARG A 43 8.11 15.17 -9.88
N ARG A 44 7.07 15.73 -10.52
CA ARG A 44 5.78 16.00 -9.87
C ARG A 44 5.12 14.72 -9.35
N ALA A 45 5.15 13.65 -10.15
CA ALA A 45 4.65 12.34 -9.77
C ALA A 45 5.43 11.77 -8.58
N THR A 46 6.76 11.87 -8.59
CA THR A 46 7.62 11.41 -7.49
C THR A 46 7.31 12.15 -6.19
N ASP A 47 7.15 13.47 -6.25
CA ASP A 47 6.85 14.30 -5.08
C ASP A 47 5.46 13.96 -4.50
N LEU A 48 4.45 13.76 -5.37
CA LEU A 48 3.11 13.32 -4.95
C LEU A 48 3.12 11.92 -4.35
N VAL A 49 3.84 10.97 -4.96
CA VAL A 49 3.97 9.61 -4.43
C VAL A 49 4.58 9.65 -3.04
N LYS A 50 5.67 10.41 -2.84
CA LYS A 50 6.32 10.56 -1.53
C LYS A 50 5.37 11.17 -0.51
N ALA A 51 4.69 12.26 -0.85
CA ALA A 51 3.75 12.91 0.06
C ALA A 51 2.57 12.01 0.43
N THR A 52 2.09 11.18 -0.49
CA THR A 52 0.98 10.25 -0.27
C THR A 52 1.39 9.05 0.59
N LEU A 53 2.64 8.58 0.44
CA LEU A 53 3.16 7.44 1.18
C LEU A 53 3.81 7.84 2.51
N ASP A 54 3.93 9.14 2.81
CA ASP A 54 4.54 9.62 4.04
C ASP A 54 3.69 9.19 5.25
N PRO A 55 4.23 8.34 6.15
CA PRO A 55 3.51 7.85 7.32
C PRO A 55 3.12 8.97 8.30
N VAL A 56 3.65 10.19 8.17
CA VAL A 56 3.26 11.34 8.98
C VAL A 56 1.77 11.69 8.81
N HIS A 57 1.15 11.35 7.67
CA HIS A 57 -0.29 11.48 7.45
C HIS A 57 -1.10 10.20 7.72
N SER A 58 -0.46 9.11 8.15
CA SER A 58 -1.23 7.98 8.67
C SER A 58 -1.90 8.43 9.96
N GLU A 59 -3.24 8.50 9.96
CA GLU A 59 -3.99 8.63 11.20
C GLU A 59 -3.46 7.57 12.15
N LYS A 60 -3.10 7.95 13.38
CA LYS A 60 -2.66 6.99 14.39
C LYS A 60 -3.74 5.92 14.48
N ILE A 61 -3.43 4.73 13.96
CA ILE A 61 -4.35 3.60 14.00
C ILE A 61 -4.60 3.33 15.47
N LYS A 62 -5.84 3.52 15.92
CA LYS A 62 -6.17 3.15 17.29
C LYS A 62 -6.10 1.63 17.38
N ILE A 63 -5.69 1.16 18.55
CA ILE A 63 -5.59 -0.26 18.86
C ILE A 63 -6.54 -0.57 20.02
N TRP A 64 -7.07 -1.78 20.05
CA TRP A 64 -7.72 -2.38 21.20
C TRP A 64 -6.94 -3.60 21.64
N VAL A 65 -6.95 -3.89 22.94
CA VAL A 65 -6.26 -5.05 23.50
C VAL A 65 -7.29 -6.17 23.66
N CYS A 66 -7.00 -7.34 23.09
CA CYS A 66 -7.89 -8.48 23.19
C CYS A 66 -8.01 -8.98 24.62
N GLU A 67 -9.22 -9.02 25.18
CA GLU A 67 -9.46 -9.45 26.56
C GLU A 67 -9.14 -10.94 26.82
N ASN A 68 -9.08 -11.77 25.77
CA ASN A 68 -8.85 -13.21 25.90
C ASN A 68 -7.37 -13.61 25.77
N CYS A 69 -6.62 -12.98 24.86
CA CYS A 69 -5.22 -13.35 24.59
C CYS A 69 -4.22 -12.20 24.73
N SER A 70 -4.68 -11.00 25.11
CA SER A 70 -3.87 -9.79 25.31
C SER A 70 -3.14 -9.27 24.07
N GLU A 71 -3.56 -9.68 22.88
CA GLU A 71 -3.00 -9.20 21.61
C GLU A 71 -3.43 -7.75 21.32
N GLU A 72 -2.54 -6.94 20.76
CA GLU A 72 -2.89 -5.62 20.24
C GLU A 72 -3.49 -5.76 18.84
N VAL A 73 -4.72 -5.30 18.67
CA VAL A 73 -5.47 -5.40 17.41
C VAL A 73 -5.83 -4.01 16.93
N GLU A 74 -5.59 -3.72 15.65
CA GLU A 74 -5.98 -2.45 15.05
C GLU A 74 -7.52 -2.29 15.03
N GLU A 75 -8.03 -1.08 15.30
CA GLU A 75 -9.47 -0.75 15.41
C GLU A 75 -10.26 -1.11 14.13
N TYR A 76 -9.61 -1.22 12.97
CA TYR A 76 -10.25 -1.67 11.73
C TYR A 76 -10.69 -3.14 11.76
N PHE A 77 -10.14 -3.95 12.67
CA PHE A 77 -10.52 -5.36 12.82
C PHE A 77 -11.45 -5.53 14.01
N ALA A 78 -12.68 -5.99 13.73
CA ALA A 78 -13.66 -6.35 14.74
C ALA A 78 -13.34 -7.69 15.44
N VAL A 79 -12.37 -8.46 14.95
CA VAL A 79 -12.03 -9.80 15.44
C VAL A 79 -10.52 -9.92 15.64
N CYS A 80 -10.12 -10.44 16.79
CA CYS A 80 -8.73 -10.73 17.10
C CYS A 80 -8.19 -11.85 16.18
N TRP A 81 -7.12 -11.57 15.46
CA TRP A 81 -6.48 -12.52 14.53
C TRP A 81 -5.82 -13.72 15.24
N SER A 82 -5.45 -13.55 16.52
CA SER A 82 -4.76 -14.58 17.31
C SER A 82 -5.73 -15.61 17.90
N CYS A 83 -6.88 -15.16 18.43
CA CYS A 83 -7.81 -16.06 19.13
C CYS A 83 -9.29 -15.99 18.69
N GLY A 84 -9.64 -15.13 17.74
CA GLY A 84 -11.01 -15.01 17.22
C GLY A 84 -12.01 -14.28 18.12
N THR A 85 -11.55 -13.67 19.22
CA THR A 85 -12.42 -12.88 20.12
C THR A 85 -12.86 -11.58 19.44
N ILE A 86 -14.12 -11.18 19.62
CA ILE A 86 -14.72 -9.97 19.04
C ILE A 86 -14.41 -8.76 19.93
N SER A 87 -14.12 -7.60 19.33
CA SER A 87 -13.98 -6.33 20.05
C SER A 87 -15.29 -5.97 20.75
N ASN A 88 -15.26 -5.80 22.06
CA ASN A 88 -16.44 -5.46 22.88
C ASN A 88 -16.73 -3.95 22.86
#